data_AF-A0A224Z5H1-F1
#
_entry.id   AF-A0A224Z5H1-F1
#
_cell.length_a   1.000
_cell.length_b   1.000
_cell.length_c   1.000
_cell.angle_alpha   90.00
_cell.angle_beta   90.00
_cell.angle_gamma   90.00
#
_symmetry.space_group_name_H-M   'P 1'
#
loop_
_entity.id
_entity.type
_entity.pdbx_description
1 polymer ?
#
loop_
_entity_poly.entity_id
_entity_poly.type
_entity_poly.pdbx_seq_one_letter_code
_entity_poly.pdbx_strand_id
1 'polypeptide(L)'
;MLQEPLLVVVVLYLLFLLVVIYVRLDFTINKDPIYESKLQVSGLLEKVAATQDRRADLYARHDEALAKYKASKDASGFQASLKKINAEHKTLTQTLADCLTRLKQESIEAAEPVNELQRLDKLLREQFQQHVAQLEKFMGGKMSKQQYLDTEASIQKKKEELAEKMHTITASL
;
A
#
# COMPACT_ATOMS: atom_id res chain seq x y z
N MET A 1 -0.86 -29.33 -54.65
CA MET A 1 0.31 -29.38 -53.75
C MET A 1 0.20 -28.41 -52.57
N LEU A 2 -0.25 -27.14 -52.74
CA LEU A 2 -0.40 -26.20 -51.60
C LEU A 2 -1.77 -26.27 -50.87
N GLN A 3 -2.79 -26.86 -51.49
CA GLN A 3 -4.15 -26.92 -50.93
C GLN A 3 -4.29 -27.91 -49.76
N GLU A 4 -3.60 -29.05 -49.84
CA GLU A 4 -3.59 -30.07 -48.79
C GLU A 4 -2.98 -29.56 -47.47
N PRO A 5 -1.79 -28.89 -47.45
CA PRO A 5 -1.27 -28.32 -46.21
C PRO A 5 -2.10 -27.13 -45.70
N LEU A 6 -2.70 -26.33 -46.59
CA LEU A 6 -3.55 -25.21 -46.18
C LEU A 6 -4.82 -25.69 -45.44
N LEU A 7 -5.42 -26.80 -45.89
CA LEU A 7 -6.64 -27.33 -45.28
C LEU A 7 -6.40 -27.80 -43.84
N VAL A 8 -5.25 -28.40 -43.56
CA VAL A 8 -4.84 -28.80 -42.19
C VAL A 8 -4.68 -27.57 -41.29
N VAL A 9 -4.06 -26.50 -41.81
CA VAL A 9 -3.88 -25.24 -41.06
C VAL A 9 -5.23 -24.60 -40.74
N VAL A 10 -6.17 -24.58 -41.68
CA VAL A 10 -7.51 -24.02 -41.45
C VAL A 10 -8.28 -24.79 -40.38
N VAL A 11 -8.21 -26.13 -40.39
CA VAL A 11 -8.89 -26.96 -39.37
C VAL A 11 -8.29 -26.74 -37.99
N LEU A 12 -6.96 -26.69 -37.87
CA LEU A 12 -6.30 -26.39 -36.60
C LEU A 12 -6.61 -24.98 -36.10
N TYR A 13 -6.69 -24.01 -37.02
CA TYR A 13 -7.06 -22.64 -36.69
C TYR A 13 -8.50 -22.54 -36.18
N LEU A 14 -9.45 -23.22 -36.83
CA LEU A 14 -10.85 -23.27 -36.38
C LEU A 14 -11.00 -23.97 -35.04
N LEU A 15 -10.22 -25.03 -34.79
CA LEU A 15 -10.20 -25.71 -33.49
C LEU A 15 -9.67 -24.77 -32.38
N PHE A 16 -8.61 -24.01 -32.67
CA PHE A 16 -8.09 -23.02 -31.75
C PHE A 16 -9.09 -21.88 -31.49
N LEU A 17 -9.77 -21.40 -32.54
CA LEU A 17 -10.83 -20.40 -32.43
C LEU A 17 -11.98 -20.89 -31.53
N LEU A 18 -12.38 -22.15 -31.66
CA LEU A 18 -13.43 -22.76 -30.86
C LEU A 18 -13.05 -22.83 -29.37
N VAL A 19 -11.79 -23.17 -29.05
CA VAL A 19 -11.29 -23.14 -27.67
C VAL A 19 -11.29 -21.72 -27.11
N VAL A 20 -10.86 -20.73 -27.89
CA VAL A 20 -10.89 -19.32 -27.47
C VAL A 20 -12.31 -18.85 -27.19
N ILE A 21 -13.26 -19.22 -28.05
CA ILE A 21 -14.69 -18.91 -27.88
C ILE A 21 -15.24 -19.63 -26.63
N TYR A 22 -14.90 -20.90 -26.41
CA TYR A 22 -15.36 -21.67 -25.25
C TYR A 22 -14.89 -21.07 -23.91
N VAL A 23 -13.61 -20.67 -23.81
CA VAL A 23 -13.07 -20.07 -22.58
C VAL A 23 -13.63 -18.66 -22.33
N ARG A 24 -14.06 -17.96 -23.38
CA ARG A 24 -14.64 -16.61 -23.28
C ARG A 24 -16.15 -16.59 -23.11
N LEU A 25 -16.85 -17.65 -23.53
CA LEU A 25 -18.29 -17.81 -23.31
C LEU A 25 -18.52 -18.32 -21.88
N ASP A 26 -18.85 -17.39 -21.01
CA ASP A 26 -19.23 -17.72 -19.64
C ASP A 26 -20.68 -18.26 -19.63
N PHE A 27 -20.84 -19.60 -19.63
CA PHE A 27 -22.14 -20.29 -19.54
C PHE A 27 -22.53 -20.61 -18.09
N THR A 28 -22.36 -19.67 -17.16
CA THR A 28 -22.83 -19.82 -15.78
C THR A 28 -24.34 -19.53 -15.69
N ILE A 29 -25.15 -20.59 -15.55
CA ILE A 29 -26.64 -20.52 -15.50
C ILE A 29 -27.16 -19.86 -14.20
N ASN A 30 -26.40 -19.97 -13.10
CA ASN A 30 -26.70 -19.26 -11.87
C ASN A 30 -25.37 -18.76 -11.29
N LYS A 31 -25.13 -17.46 -11.34
CA LYS A 31 -23.98 -16.85 -10.66
C LYS A 31 -24.19 -17.01 -9.17
N ASP A 32 -23.32 -17.75 -8.50
CA ASP A 32 -23.36 -17.83 -7.04
C ASP A 32 -22.91 -16.47 -6.46
N PRO A 33 -23.82 -15.68 -5.88
CA PRO A 33 -23.48 -14.36 -5.35
C PRO A 33 -22.46 -14.46 -4.21
N ILE A 34 -22.39 -15.61 -3.53
CA ILE A 34 -21.46 -15.84 -2.42
C ILE A 34 -20.03 -16.01 -2.95
N TYR A 35 -19.87 -16.71 -4.08
CA TYR A 35 -18.54 -16.89 -4.69
C TYR A 35 -18.02 -15.58 -5.31
N GLU A 36 -18.88 -14.82 -6.01
CA GLU A 36 -18.49 -13.51 -6.55
C GLU A 36 -18.13 -12.51 -5.43
N SER A 37 -18.91 -12.46 -4.35
CA SER A 37 -18.61 -11.58 -3.20
C SER A 37 -17.28 -11.98 -2.54
N LYS A 38 -17.01 -13.28 -2.36
CA LYS A 38 -15.69 -13.74 -1.87
C LYS A 38 -14.54 -13.32 -2.78
N LEU A 39 -14.69 -13.45 -4.09
CA LEU A 39 -13.67 -13.04 -5.05
C LEU A 39 -13.44 -11.51 -5.01
N GLN A 40 -14.52 -10.73 -4.88
CA GLN A 40 -14.43 -9.28 -4.73
C GLN A 40 -13.74 -8.87 -3.43
N VAL A 41 -14.05 -9.55 -2.31
CA VAL A 41 -13.37 -9.34 -1.02
C VAL A 41 -11.87 -9.64 -1.16
N SER A 42 -11.49 -10.78 -1.74
CA SER A 42 -10.08 -11.12 -1.96
C SER A 42 -9.36 -10.08 -2.83
N GLY A 43 -9.98 -9.61 -3.91
CA GLY A 43 -9.39 -8.56 -4.75
C GLY A 43 -9.25 -7.21 -4.04
N LEU A 44 -10.18 -6.87 -3.14
CA LEU A 44 -10.07 -5.68 -2.29
C LEU A 44 -8.94 -5.83 -1.26
N LEU A 45 -8.76 -7.01 -0.66
CA LEU A 45 -7.69 -7.29 0.28
C LEU A 45 -6.31 -7.26 -0.39
N GLU A 46 -6.17 -7.82 -1.60
CA GLU A 46 -4.93 -7.74 -2.38
C GLU A 46 -4.57 -6.27 -2.69
N LYS A 47 -5.56 -5.46 -3.04
CA LYS A 47 -5.35 -4.02 -3.26
C LYS A 47 -4.95 -3.30 -1.96
N VAL A 48 -5.49 -3.71 -0.81
CA VAL A 48 -5.07 -3.20 0.50
C VAL A 48 -3.62 -3.57 0.78
N ALA A 49 -3.23 -4.83 0.59
CA ALA A 49 -1.86 -5.31 0.79
C ALA A 49 -0.86 -4.53 -0.08
N ALA A 50 -1.13 -4.41 -1.39
CA ALA A 50 -0.28 -3.64 -2.31
C ALA A 50 -0.20 -2.14 -1.93
N THR A 51 -1.27 -1.58 -1.34
CA THR A 51 -1.27 -0.20 -0.82
C THR A 51 -0.41 -0.09 0.43
N GLN A 52 -0.38 -1.10 1.30
CA GLN A 52 0.46 -1.13 2.49
C GLN A 52 1.95 -1.27 2.14
N ASP A 53 2.29 -2.09 1.14
CA ASP A 53 3.68 -2.18 0.67
C ASP A 53 4.20 -0.82 0.18
N ARG A 54 3.40 -0.12 -0.62
CA ARG A 54 3.73 1.26 -1.06
C ARG A 54 3.86 2.24 0.11
N ARG A 55 3.10 2.05 1.19
CA ARG A 55 3.21 2.87 2.40
C ARG A 55 4.50 2.56 3.15
N ALA A 56 4.91 1.29 3.24
CA ALA A 56 6.19 0.91 3.83
C ALA A 56 7.36 1.57 3.07
N ASP A 57 7.34 1.53 1.72
CA ASP A 57 8.33 2.22 0.88
C ASP A 57 8.32 3.75 1.08
N LEU A 58 7.13 4.32 1.26
CA LEU A 58 6.98 5.74 1.54
C LEU A 58 7.60 6.14 2.89
N TYR A 59 7.42 5.32 3.92
CA TYR A 59 8.01 5.55 5.24
C TYR A 59 9.53 5.37 5.22
N ALA A 60 10.05 4.38 4.49
CA ALA A 60 11.49 4.23 4.27
C ALA A 60 12.10 5.49 3.60
N ARG A 61 11.46 6.00 2.54
CA ARG A 61 11.86 7.28 1.90
C ARG A 61 11.78 8.47 2.85
N HIS A 62 10.85 8.45 3.79
CA HIS A 62 10.73 9.51 4.79
C HIS A 62 11.88 9.48 5.80
N ASP A 63 12.28 8.31 6.26
CA ASP A 63 13.46 8.18 7.14
C ASP A 63 14.76 8.51 6.41
N GLU A 64 14.89 8.14 5.13
CA GLU A 64 16.00 8.56 4.29
C GLU A 64 16.07 10.09 4.15
N ALA A 65 14.93 10.76 3.93
CA ALA A 65 14.87 12.21 3.88
C ALA A 65 15.29 12.88 5.21
N LEU A 66 14.91 12.29 6.35
CA LEU A 66 15.35 12.75 7.68
C LEU A 66 16.87 12.59 7.84
N ALA A 67 17.41 11.43 7.51
CA ALA A 67 18.85 11.16 7.59
C ALA A 67 19.65 12.11 6.67
N LYS A 68 19.16 12.32 5.44
CA LYS A 68 19.76 13.26 4.48
C LYS A 68 19.74 14.69 4.99
N TYR A 69 18.65 15.14 5.63
CA TYR A 69 18.59 16.49 6.20
C TYR A 69 19.59 16.66 7.34
N LYS A 70 19.74 15.67 8.22
CA LYS A 70 20.76 15.69 9.28
C LYS A 70 22.18 15.83 8.72
N ALA A 71 22.50 15.09 7.66
CA ALA A 71 23.83 15.08 7.07
C ALA A 71 24.12 16.33 6.23
N SER A 72 23.21 16.69 5.34
CA SER A 72 23.41 17.79 4.36
C SER A 72 23.07 19.17 4.91
N LYS A 73 22.24 19.25 5.95
CA LYS A 73 21.62 20.48 6.46
C LYS A 73 20.80 21.26 5.42
N ASP A 74 20.44 20.64 4.31
CA ASP A 74 19.61 21.25 3.27
C ASP A 74 18.13 21.25 3.65
N ALA A 75 17.70 22.32 4.31
CA ALA A 75 16.30 22.49 4.68
C ALA A 75 15.37 22.60 3.46
N SER A 76 15.85 23.18 2.35
CA SER A 76 15.03 23.42 1.16
C SER A 76 14.70 22.12 0.43
N GLY A 77 15.70 21.26 0.21
CA GLY A 77 15.52 19.94 -0.39
C GLY A 77 14.73 18.98 0.51
N PHE A 78 14.91 19.11 1.83
CA PHE A 78 14.11 18.35 2.80
C PHE A 78 12.63 18.71 2.73
N GLN A 79 12.28 20.00 2.75
CA GLN A 79 10.88 20.46 2.64
C GLN A 79 10.25 20.06 1.30
N ALA A 80 11.01 20.10 0.21
CA ALA A 80 10.54 19.61 -1.09
C ALA A 80 10.23 18.10 -1.06
N SER A 81 11.08 17.31 -0.40
CA SER A 81 10.87 15.86 -0.22
C SER A 81 9.65 15.56 0.65
N LEU A 82 9.49 16.28 1.77
CA LEU A 82 8.31 16.15 2.64
C LEU A 82 7.00 16.47 1.89
N LYS A 83 6.98 17.50 1.05
CA LYS A 83 5.78 17.83 0.25
C LYS A 83 5.37 16.66 -0.65
N LYS A 84 6.33 16.02 -1.33
CA LYS A 84 6.06 14.85 -2.18
C LYS A 84 5.56 13.67 -1.35
N ILE A 85 6.23 13.37 -0.24
CA ILE A 85 5.84 12.28 0.67
C ILE A 85 4.43 12.50 1.22
N ASN A 86 4.08 13.74 1.58
CA ASN A 86 2.76 14.09 2.10
C ASN A 86 1.66 13.96 1.06
N ALA A 87 1.93 14.35 -0.19
CA ALA A 87 0.98 14.19 -1.28
C ALA A 87 0.72 12.71 -1.58
N GLU A 88 1.77 11.90 -1.65
CA GLU A 88 1.66 10.46 -1.90
C GLU A 88 0.95 9.74 -0.75
N HIS A 89 1.28 10.07 0.51
CA HIS A 89 0.59 9.54 1.69
C HIS A 89 -0.92 9.81 1.64
N LYS A 90 -1.33 11.03 1.25
CA LYS A 90 -2.74 11.40 1.11
C LYS A 90 -3.43 10.54 0.05
N THR A 91 -2.79 10.32 -1.09
CA THR A 91 -3.33 9.48 -2.17
C THR A 91 -3.49 8.02 -1.74
N LEU A 92 -2.49 7.45 -1.07
CA LEU A 92 -2.56 6.08 -0.56
C LEU A 92 -3.64 5.95 0.52
N THR A 93 -3.79 6.95 1.38
CA THR A 93 -4.83 7.00 2.42
C THR A 93 -6.22 7.06 1.82
N GLN A 94 -6.43 7.88 0.77
CA GLN A 94 -7.71 7.91 0.06
C GLN A 94 -8.01 6.56 -0.60
N THR A 95 -7.02 5.97 -1.27
CA THR A 95 -7.16 4.66 -1.93
C THR A 95 -7.61 3.60 -0.92
N LEU A 96 -7.03 3.59 0.27
CA LEU A 96 -7.36 2.62 1.30
C LEU A 96 -8.73 2.90 1.94
N ALA A 97 -9.13 4.17 2.09
CA ALA A 97 -10.47 4.55 2.54
C ALA A 97 -11.56 4.11 1.55
N ASP A 98 -11.30 4.24 0.25
CA ASP A 98 -12.21 3.77 -0.79
C ASP A 98 -12.35 2.23 -0.77
N CYS A 99 -11.23 1.51 -0.59
CA CYS A 99 -11.25 0.04 -0.47
C CYS A 99 -12.02 -0.38 0.78
N LEU A 100 -11.77 0.27 1.92
CA LEU A 100 -12.46 0.00 3.17
C LEU A 100 -13.97 0.23 3.08
N THR A 101 -14.40 1.27 2.36
CA THR A 101 -15.83 1.56 2.15
C THR A 101 -16.50 0.43 1.37
N ARG A 102 -15.83 -0.11 0.35
CA ARG A 102 -16.32 -1.26 -0.43
C ARG A 102 -16.29 -2.55 0.38
N LEU A 103 -15.22 -2.79 1.15
CA LEU A 103 -15.10 -3.93 2.06
C LEU A 103 -16.25 -3.96 3.07
N LYS A 104 -16.64 -2.81 3.65
CA LYS A 104 -17.79 -2.74 4.57
C LYS A 104 -19.13 -3.13 3.94
N GLN A 105 -19.28 -3.03 2.62
CA GLN A 105 -20.48 -3.43 1.90
C GLN A 105 -20.51 -4.94 1.63
N GLU A 106 -19.33 -5.53 1.37
CA GLU A 106 -19.18 -6.96 1.01
C GLU A 106 -18.93 -7.87 2.23
N SER A 107 -18.08 -7.45 3.17
CA SER A 107 -17.72 -8.21 4.38
C SER A 107 -17.21 -7.30 5.49
N ILE A 108 -18.01 -7.18 6.56
CA ILE A 108 -17.64 -6.40 7.75
C ILE A 108 -16.43 -7.02 8.46
N GLU A 109 -16.36 -8.36 8.51
CA GLU A 109 -15.25 -9.10 9.13
C GLU A 109 -13.91 -8.78 8.44
N ALA A 110 -13.87 -8.79 7.11
CA ALA A 110 -12.67 -8.42 6.35
C ALA A 110 -12.33 -6.93 6.46
N ALA A 111 -13.29 -6.07 6.82
CA ALA A 111 -13.07 -4.64 7.00
C ALA A 111 -12.41 -4.27 8.34
N GLU A 112 -12.54 -5.10 9.38
CA GLU A 112 -11.94 -4.84 10.71
C GLU A 112 -10.41 -4.71 10.68
N PRO A 113 -9.63 -5.66 10.13
CA PRO A 113 -8.17 -5.53 10.08
C PRO A 113 -7.73 -4.32 9.25
N VAL A 114 -8.48 -3.99 8.19
CA VAL A 114 -8.21 -2.81 7.35
C VAL A 114 -8.51 -1.50 8.10
N ASN A 115 -9.55 -1.43 8.94
CA ASN A 115 -9.78 -0.29 9.83
C ASN A 115 -8.63 -0.13 10.83
N GLU A 116 -8.16 -1.21 11.45
CA GLU A 116 -7.05 -1.14 12.40
C GLU A 116 -5.74 -0.69 11.72
N LEU A 117 -5.48 -1.17 10.50
CA LEU A 117 -4.37 -0.67 9.68
C LEU A 117 -4.44 0.84 9.44
N GLN A 118 -5.63 1.41 9.22
CA GLN A 118 -5.78 2.87 9.12
C GLN A 118 -5.47 3.59 10.43
N ARG A 119 -5.90 3.01 11.56
CA ARG A 119 -5.64 3.59 12.88
C ARG A 119 -4.15 3.59 13.19
N LEU A 120 -3.46 2.48 12.94
CA LEU A 120 -2.01 2.36 13.13
C LEU A 120 -1.24 3.28 12.19
N ASP A 121 -1.64 3.39 10.93
CA ASP A 121 -1.03 4.30 9.95
C ASP A 121 -1.10 5.77 10.42
N LYS A 122 -2.23 6.19 10.99
CA LYS A 122 -2.37 7.52 11.57
C LYS A 122 -1.40 7.75 12.73
N LEU A 123 -1.27 6.78 13.63
CA LEU A 123 -0.33 6.86 14.76
C LEU A 123 1.13 6.91 14.29
N LEU A 124 1.47 6.09 13.29
CA LEU A 124 2.82 6.07 12.71
C LEU A 124 3.14 7.41 12.05
N ARG A 125 2.16 7.96 11.32
CA ARG A 125 2.26 9.28 10.70
C ARG A 125 2.50 10.40 11.72
N GLU A 126 1.82 10.35 12.87
CA GLU A 126 2.05 11.29 13.98
C GLU A 126 3.49 11.17 14.52
N GLN A 127 4.05 9.96 14.63
CA GLN A 127 5.45 9.77 15.02
C GLN A 127 6.43 10.39 14.00
N PHE A 128 6.15 10.27 12.70
CA PHE A 128 6.95 10.94 11.67
C PHE A 128 6.89 12.47 11.77
N GLN A 129 5.69 13.03 11.97
CA GLN A 129 5.53 14.48 12.18
C GLN A 129 6.25 14.96 13.44
N GLN A 130 6.20 14.18 14.51
CA GLN A 130 6.94 14.46 15.73
C GLN A 130 8.46 14.42 15.46
N HIS A 131 8.97 13.43 14.71
CA HIS A 131 10.38 13.36 14.36
C HIS A 131 10.81 14.60 13.58
N VAL A 132 10.06 14.99 12.55
CA VAL A 132 10.34 16.21 11.75
C VAL A 132 10.44 17.44 12.66
N ALA A 133 9.45 17.67 13.52
CA ALA A 133 9.42 18.84 14.39
C ALA A 133 10.60 18.86 15.38
N GLN A 134 11.00 17.71 15.91
CA GLN A 134 12.13 17.61 16.83
C GLN A 134 13.47 17.82 16.10
N LEU A 135 13.60 17.26 14.89
CA LEU A 135 14.78 17.49 14.06
C LEU A 135 14.91 18.98 13.70
N GLU A 136 13.84 19.66 13.32
CA GLU A 136 13.86 21.10 13.05
C GLU A 136 14.26 21.93 14.28
N LYS A 137 13.78 21.58 15.47
CA LYS A 137 14.19 22.23 16.73
C LYS A 137 15.68 22.04 17.01
N PHE A 138 16.19 20.82 16.81
CA PHE A 138 17.62 20.51 16.97
C PHE A 138 18.48 21.30 15.97
N MET A 139 18.10 21.28 14.68
CA MET A 139 18.78 22.01 13.62
C MET A 139 18.76 23.53 13.83
N GLY A 140 17.67 24.05 14.40
CA GLY A 140 17.53 25.46 14.77
C GLY A 140 18.20 25.84 16.10
N GLY A 141 18.95 24.92 16.74
CA GLY A 141 19.66 25.18 18.00
C GLY A 141 18.77 25.34 19.24
N LYS A 142 17.46 25.06 19.12
CA LYS A 142 16.47 25.20 20.21
C LYS A 142 16.39 23.96 21.11
N MET A 143 17.21 22.94 20.84
CA MET A 143 17.25 21.69 21.59
C MET A 143 18.68 21.18 21.67
N SER A 144 19.09 20.68 22.83
CA SER A 144 20.43 20.12 23.01
C SER A 144 20.57 18.78 22.29
N LYS A 145 21.81 18.40 21.97
CA LYS A 145 22.12 17.11 21.33
C LYS A 145 21.64 15.92 22.16
N GLN A 146 21.82 15.96 23.48
CA GLN A 146 21.40 14.87 24.37
C GLN A 146 19.87 14.71 24.36
N GLN A 147 19.13 15.80 24.54
CA GLN A 147 17.66 15.78 24.50
C GLN A 147 17.12 15.30 23.15
N TYR A 148 17.79 15.67 22.05
CA TYR A 148 17.43 15.19 20.73
C TYR A 148 17.60 13.67 20.61
N LEU A 149 18.75 13.13 21.00
CA LEU A 149 19.03 11.70 20.92
C LEU A 149 18.05 10.86 21.76
N ASP A 150 17.74 11.31 22.97
CA ASP A 150 16.79 10.62 23.85
C ASP A 150 15.37 10.62 23.25
N THR A 151 14.95 11.75 22.68
CA THR A 151 13.65 11.89 22.02
C THR A 151 13.58 11.08 20.73
N GLU A 152 14.64 11.09 19.92
CA GLU A 152 14.74 10.33 18.69
C GLU A 152 14.66 8.83 18.98
N ALA A 153 15.39 8.32 19.97
CA ALA A 153 15.36 6.91 20.34
C ALA A 153 13.94 6.46 20.73
N SER A 154 13.20 7.29 21.47
CA SER A 154 11.81 7.01 21.84
C SER A 154 10.88 6.98 20.62
N ILE A 155 11.03 7.94 19.70
CA ILE A 155 10.24 8.00 18.46
C ILE A 155 10.55 6.78 17.58
N GLN A 156 11.82 6.44 17.42
CA GLN A 156 12.26 5.33 16.57
C GLN A 156 11.70 4.00 17.08
N LYS A 157 11.80 3.75 18.39
CA LYS A 157 11.20 2.56 19.01
C LYS A 157 9.69 2.48 18.75
N LYS A 158 8.97 3.61 18.90
CA LYS A 158 7.52 3.64 18.62
C LYS A 158 7.19 3.39 17.14
N LYS A 159 8.00 3.93 16.21
CA LYS A 159 7.81 3.68 14.78
C LYS A 159 7.98 2.20 14.46
N GLU A 160 9.01 1.55 15.00
CA GLU A 160 9.28 0.12 14.82
C GLU A 160 8.14 -0.73 15.38
N GLU A 161 7.69 -0.47 16.60
CA GLU A 161 6.55 -1.16 17.22
C GLU A 161 5.25 -1.03 16.39
N LEU A 162 4.98 0.15 15.83
CA LEU A 162 3.80 0.38 14.99
C LEU A 162 3.94 -0.31 13.63
N ALA A 163 5.13 -0.26 13.02
CA ALA A 163 5.40 -0.91 11.74
C ALA A 163 5.29 -2.43 11.86
N GLU A 164 5.78 -3.04 12.94
CA GLU A 164 5.67 -4.47 13.20
C GLU A 164 4.21 -4.91 13.37
N LYS A 165 3.41 -4.15 14.11
CA LYS A 165 1.96 -4.40 14.24
C LYS A 165 1.24 -4.30 12.89
N MET A 166 1.56 -3.30 12.08
CA MET A 166 0.99 -3.15 10.73
C MET A 166 1.40 -4.30 9.81
N HIS A 167 2.66 -4.75 9.89
CA HIS A 167 3.14 -5.89 9.12
C HIS A 167 2.43 -7.18 9.52
N THR A 168 2.25 -7.42 10.81
CA THR A 168 1.54 -8.59 11.33
C THR A 168 0.10 -8.66 10.82
N ILE A 169 -0.61 -7.53 10.83
CA ILE A 169 -1.98 -7.48 10.30
C ILE A 169 -1.98 -7.70 8.79
N THR A 170 -1.07 -7.05 8.05
CA THR A 170 -1.00 -7.18 6.59
C THR A 170 -0.67 -8.61 6.15
N ALA A 171 0.17 -9.32 6.89
CA ALA A 171 0.50 -10.73 6.63
C ALA A 171 -0.66 -11.70 6.93
N SER A 172 -1.69 -11.25 7.64
CA SER A 172 -2.89 -12.03 7.97
C SER A 172 -4.10 -11.77 7.06
N LEU A 173 -3.99 -10.81 6.13
CA LEU A 173 -5.00 -10.50 5.11
C LEU A 173 -4.99 -11.54 3.98
#